data_AF-A0A1Z4LI16-F1
#
_entry.id   AF-A0A1Z4LI16-F1
#
_cell.length_a   1.000
_cell.length_b   1.000
_cell.length_c   1.000
_cell.angle_alpha   90.00
_cell.angle_beta   90.00
_cell.angle_gamma   90.00
#
_symmetry.space_group_name_H-M   'P 1'
#
loop_
_entity.id
_entity.type
_entity.pdbx_description
1 polymer ?
#
loop_
_entity_poly.entity_id
_entity_poly.type
_entity_poly.pdbx_seq_one_letter_code
_entity_poly.pdbx_strand_id
1 'polypeptide(L)' 'MKSDISPKSIESFGKLPKKTEVHAPPVEEFNERDWKILVELFDRKDSDEIEEDIKTKLSWLAPEPIWEHESLDFLQEYL' A
#
# COMPACT_ATOMS: atom_id res chain seq x y z
N MET A 1 -31.09 24.01 59.04
CA MET A 1 -29.87 24.61 58.50
C MET A 1 -29.68 24.06 57.11
N LYS A 2 -29.98 24.86 56.07
CA LYS A 2 -29.72 24.51 54.68
C LYS A 2 -28.40 25.19 54.32
N SER A 3 -27.40 24.40 53.95
CA SER A 3 -26.17 24.92 53.34
C SER A 3 -25.93 24.07 52.11
N ASP A 4 -26.17 24.69 50.97
CA ASP A 4 -26.13 24.15 49.62
C ASP A 4 -24.74 23.62 49.29
N ILE A 5 -24.65 22.31 49.07
CA ILE A 5 -23.45 21.70 48.48
C ILE A 5 -23.61 21.88 46.97
N SER A 6 -23.08 22.99 46.47
CA SER A 6 -22.91 23.20 45.03
C SER A 6 -21.97 22.14 44.48
N PRO A 7 -22.38 21.30 43.51
CA PRO A 7 -21.45 20.41 42.84
C PRO A 7 -20.53 21.29 41.98
N LYS A 8 -19.25 21.36 42.37
CA LYS A 8 -18.20 21.96 41.55
C LYS A 8 -18.25 21.34 40.16
N SER A 9 -18.40 22.19 39.15
CA SER A 9 -18.28 21.84 37.74
C SER A 9 -17.03 20.99 37.56
N ILE A 10 -17.22 19.72 37.20
CA ILE A 10 -16.11 18.89 36.74
C ILE A 10 -15.60 19.59 35.49
N GLU A 11 -14.38 20.11 35.58
CA GLU A 11 -13.70 20.78 34.48
C GLU A 11 -13.80 19.90 33.25
N SER A 12 -14.32 20.48 32.17
CA SER A 12 -14.37 19.85 30.86
C SER A 12 -12.99 19.28 30.57
N PHE A 13 -12.90 17.95 30.44
CA PHE A 13 -11.71 17.29 29.91
C PHE A 13 -11.29 18.05 28.66
N GLY A 14 -10.18 18.78 28.79
CA GLY A 14 -9.66 19.62 27.74
C GLY A 14 -9.64 18.81 26.46
N LYS A 15 -10.18 19.38 25.38
CA LYS A 15 -10.10 18.83 24.01
C LYS A 15 -8.76 18.14 23.86
N LEU A 16 -8.76 16.81 23.75
CA LEU A 16 -7.57 16.10 23.30
C LEU A 16 -7.16 16.79 21.98
N PRO A 17 -5.89 17.20 21.82
CA PRO A 17 -5.46 17.75 20.55
C PRO A 17 -5.82 16.71 19.50
N LYS A 18 -6.64 17.12 18.52
CA LYS A 18 -6.88 16.29 17.33
C LYS A 18 -5.48 15.90 16.84
N LYS A 19 -5.15 14.61 16.88
CA LYS A 19 -3.92 14.12 16.27
C LYS A 19 -3.96 14.62 14.84
N THR A 20 -3.13 15.61 14.53
CA THR A 20 -2.92 16.01 13.16
C THR A 20 -2.32 14.79 12.51
N GLU A 21 -3.09 14.11 11.66
CA GLU A 21 -2.56 13.02 10.85
C GLU A 21 -1.49 13.63 9.96
N VAL A 22 -0.23 13.37 10.31
CA VAL A 22 0.92 13.77 9.51
C VAL A 22 1.03 12.72 8.42
N HIS A 23 0.42 13.00 7.27
CA HIS A 23 0.62 12.19 6.07
C HIS A 23 2.05 12.39 5.57
N ALA A 24 2.59 11.36 4.89
CA ALA A 24 3.84 11.51 4.18
C ALA A 24 3.70 12.62 3.13
N PRO A 25 4.73 13.45 2.92
CA PRO A 25 4.72 14.44 1.85
C PRO A 25 4.51 13.74 0.49
N PRO A 26 3.86 14.41 -0.48
CA PRO A 26 3.71 13.87 -1.82
C PRO A 26 5.06 13.42 -2.36
N VAL A 27 5.12 12.20 -2.89
CA VAL A 27 6.34 11.66 -3.50
C VAL A 27 6.74 12.62 -4.63
N GLU A 28 7.95 13.18 -4.55
CA GLU A 28 8.50 13.99 -5.64
C GLU A 28 8.56 13.14 -6.92
N GLU A 29 8.30 13.77 -8.07
CA GLU A 29 8.44 13.10 -9.36
C GLU A 29 9.84 12.49 -9.49
N PHE A 30 9.93 11.26 -10.01
CA PHE A 30 11.23 10.61 -10.21
C PHE A 30 12.11 11.48 -11.09
N ASN A 31 13.27 11.88 -10.56
CA ASN A 31 14.26 12.61 -11.34
C ASN A 31 15.04 11.63 -12.23
N GLU A 32 15.82 12.15 -13.18
CA GLU A 32 16.58 11.31 -14.14
C GLU A 32 17.51 10.28 -13.46
N ARG A 33 18.03 10.60 -12.27
CA ARG A 33 18.88 9.68 -11.49
C ARG A 33 18.06 8.50 -10.99
N ASP A 34 16.87 8.76 -10.46
CA ASP A 34 15.99 7.71 -9.94
C ASP A 34 15.55 6.78 -11.07
N TRP A 35 15.27 7.33 -12.25
CA TRP A 35 14.97 6.53 -13.44
C TRP A 35 16.13 5.62 -13.83
N LYS A 36 17.36 6.13 -13.80
CA LYS A 36 18.54 5.31 -14.10
C LYS A 36 18.71 4.15 -13.12
N ILE A 37 18.49 4.40 -11.83
CA ILE A 37 18.57 3.38 -10.78
C ILE A 37 17.46 2.34 -10.97
N LEU A 38 16.24 2.76 -11.32
CA LEU A 38 15.14 1.84 -11.62
C LEU A 38 15.46 0.96 -12.83
N VAL A 39 15.97 1.55 -13.92
CA VAL A 39 16.39 0.77 -15.09
C VAL A 39 17.47 -0.24 -14.71
N GLU A 40 18.45 0.14 -13.89
CA GLU A 40 19.50 -0.76 -13.44
C GLU A 40 18.98 -1.87 -12.50
N LEU A 41 18.00 -1.56 -11.64
CA LEU A 41 17.33 -2.54 -10.78
C LEU A 41 16.54 -3.59 -11.59
N PHE A 42 15.97 -3.18 -12.72
CA PHE A 42 15.16 -4.04 -13.59
C PHE A 42 15.92 -4.56 -14.82
N ASP A 43 17.22 -4.28 -14.96
CA ASP A 43 18.10 -4.85 -16.00
C ASP A 43 18.52 -6.29 -15.62
N ARG A 44 17.52 -7.17 -15.52
CA ARG A 44 17.76 -8.60 -15.26
C ARG A 44 18.18 -9.29 -16.55
N LYS A 45 19.44 -9.73 -16.56
CA LYS A 45 20.00 -10.55 -17.65
C LYS A 45 19.47 -11.98 -17.69
N ASP A 46 18.87 -12.44 -16.60
CA ASP A 46 18.28 -13.77 -16.43
C ASP A 46 16.78 -13.80 -16.75
N SER A 47 16.20 -12.71 -17.30
CA SER A 47 14.78 -12.62 -17.66
C SER A 47 14.31 -13.82 -18.49
N ASP A 48 15.09 -14.19 -19.51
CA ASP A 48 14.76 -15.28 -20.44
C ASP A 48 14.76 -16.64 -19.72
N GLU A 49 15.74 -16.89 -18.84
CA GLU A 49 15.84 -18.15 -18.08
C GLU A 49 14.66 -18.32 -17.13
N ILE A 50 14.24 -17.24 -16.47
CA ILE A 50 13.06 -17.26 -15.59
C ILE A 50 11.80 -17.50 -16.40
N GLU A 51 11.68 -16.86 -17.57
CA GLU A 51 10.52 -17.05 -18.45
C GLU A 51 10.42 -18.51 -18.88
N GLU A 52 11.55 -19.13 -19.27
CA GLU A 52 11.62 -20.55 -19.63
C GLU A 52 11.26 -21.47 -18.46
N ASP A 53 11.77 -21.20 -17.25
CA ASP A 53 11.45 -21.98 -16.04
C ASP A 53 9.96 -21.87 -15.68
N ILE A 54 9.40 -20.65 -15.73
CA ILE A 54 7.97 -20.42 -15.49
C ILE A 54 7.14 -21.18 -16.53
N LYS A 55 7.43 -21.02 -17.83
CA LYS A 55 6.70 -21.74 -18.90
C LYS A 55 6.78 -23.25 -18.72
N THR A 56 7.96 -23.77 -18.36
CA THR A 56 8.16 -25.20 -18.10
C THR A 56 7.26 -25.66 -16.96
N LYS A 57 7.25 -24.94 -15.83
CA LYS A 57 6.39 -25.27 -14.67
C LYS A 57 4.90 -25.17 -14.99
N LEU A 58 4.48 -24.11 -15.69
CA LEU A 58 3.09 -23.92 -16.09
C LEU A 58 2.62 -25.02 -17.04
N SER A 59 3.47 -25.50 -17.93
CA SER A 59 3.13 -26.61 -18.84
C SER A 59 2.88 -27.94 -18.11
N TRP A 60 3.31 -28.07 -16.86
CA TRP A 60 3.09 -29.25 -16.03
C TRP A 60 1.83 -29.14 -15.16
N LEU A 61 1.23 -27.95 -15.08
CA LEU A 61 -0.02 -27.71 -14.36
C LEU A 61 -1.19 -27.97 -15.31
N ALA A 62 -1.85 -29.12 -15.13
CA ALA A 62 -3.12 -29.43 -15.78
C ALA A 62 -4.27 -29.35 -14.75
N PRO A 63 -5.39 -28.69 -15.08
CA PRO A 63 -5.68 -27.98 -16.33
C PRO A 63 -4.90 -26.67 -16.46
N GLU A 64 -4.75 -26.18 -17.70
CA GLU A 64 -4.11 -24.89 -17.96
C GLU A 64 -4.82 -23.78 -17.16
N PRO A 65 -4.08 -22.90 -16.46
CA PRO A 65 -4.68 -21.79 -15.74
C PRO A 65 -5.40 -20.83 -16.71
N ILE A 66 -6.51 -20.25 -16.26
CA ILE A 66 -7.38 -19.41 -17.08
C ILE A 66 -6.84 -17.97 -17.07
N TRP A 67 -5.77 -17.72 -17.83
CA TRP A 67 -5.10 -16.41 -17.83
C TRP A 67 -5.89 -15.29 -18.54
N GLU A 68 -6.71 -15.65 -19.53
CA GLU A 68 -7.33 -14.66 -20.43
C GLU A 68 -8.69 -14.13 -19.93
N HIS A 69 -9.30 -14.75 -18.92
CA HIS A 69 -10.69 -14.47 -18.52
C HIS A 69 -10.85 -13.98 -17.07
N GLU A 70 -9.78 -13.94 -16.27
CA GLU A 70 -9.82 -13.24 -14.98
C GLU A 70 -9.58 -11.76 -15.19
N SER A 71 -10.65 -10.97 -15.11
CA SER A 71 -10.52 -9.54 -14.97
C SER A 71 -9.69 -9.23 -13.72
N LEU A 72 -8.69 -8.36 -13.83
CA LEU A 72 -7.91 -7.88 -12.70
C LEU A 72 -8.73 -6.93 -11.81
N ASP A 73 -10.05 -7.14 -11.69
CA ASP A 73 -10.98 -6.31 -10.94
C ASP A 73 -10.57 -6.25 -9.47
N PHE A 74 -9.93 -7.30 -8.95
CA PHE A 74 -9.36 -7.30 -7.59
C PHE A 74 -8.30 -6.20 -7.41
N LEU A 75 -7.58 -5.84 -8.47
CA LEU A 75 -6.53 -4.83 -8.42
C LEU A 75 -7.12 -3.41 -8.37
N GLN A 76 -8.35 -3.22 -8.85
CA GLN A 76 -9.07 -1.96 -8.78
C GLN A 76 -9.39 -1.54 -7.34
N GLU A 77 -9.42 -2.47 -6.38
CA GLU A 77 -9.61 -2.16 -4.97
C GLU A 77 -8.34 -1.58 -4.31
N TYR A 78 -7.18 -1.70 -4.97
CA TYR A 78 -5.87 -1.29 -4.44
C TYR A 78 -5.21 -0.12 -5.20
N LEU A 79 -5.79 0.31 -6.35
CA LEU A 79 -5.38 1.48 -7.14
C LEU A 79 -6.25 2.70 -6.80
#